data_AF-A0A8G1U9N7-F1
#
_entry.id   AF-A0A8G1U9N7-F1
#
_cell.length_a   1.000
_cell.length_b   1.000
_cell.length_c   1.000
_cell.angle_alpha   90.00
_cell.angle_beta   90.00
_cell.angle_gamma   90.00
#
_symmetry.space_group_name_H-M   'P 1'
#
loop_
_entity.id
_entity.type
_entity.pdbx_description
1 polymer ?
#
loop_
_entity_poly.entity_id
_entity_poly.type
_entity_poly.pdbx_seq_one_letter_code
_entity_poly.pdbx_strand_id
1 'polypeptide(L)'
;MKSLCGDGSCGPTLGDVLGFVRTDNEALVTYLGDPQRTVAAHRELLRRGEDAVDAVRRGLSHPDAAVREGCCRLLDHLVDTASMGRLVTMADDPDPEVRIAAFHALACDRCKGDTCAPGADQVLAPALRHLADDPDPRVRARAAELVGKFAHTHPGAATALRTCHVQDPSPAVRKKAGWYAPGGSIHERTRPRPAR
;
A
#
# COMPACT_ATOMS: atom_id res chain seq x y z
N MET A 1 33.14 -43.78 17.53
CA MET A 1 34.31 -42.91 17.29
C MET A 1 34.31 -42.54 15.81
N LYS A 2 34.15 -41.24 15.49
CA LYS A 2 34.08 -40.58 14.15
C LYS A 2 32.80 -40.87 13.36
N SER A 3 31.86 -39.94 13.11
CA SER A 3 31.91 -38.56 12.55
C SER A 3 32.44 -38.52 11.12
N LEU A 4 31.59 -38.04 10.19
CA LEU A 4 31.79 -36.99 9.16
C LEU A 4 30.53 -37.02 8.25
N CYS A 5 29.69 -35.96 8.27
CA CYS A 5 29.66 -34.87 7.26
C CYS A 5 29.38 -35.41 5.85
N GLY A 6 28.32 -35.05 5.12
CA GLY A 6 27.51 -33.85 5.13
C GLY A 6 27.62 -33.24 3.74
N ASP A 7 26.60 -33.43 2.89
CA ASP A 7 26.49 -32.77 1.59
C ASP A 7 25.03 -32.36 1.36
N GLY A 8 24.64 -31.28 2.04
CA GLY A 8 23.47 -30.50 1.67
C GLY A 8 23.91 -29.46 0.65
N SER A 9 23.77 -29.76 -0.64
CA SER A 9 23.97 -28.81 -1.72
C SER A 9 22.88 -27.72 -1.66
N CYS A 10 23.17 -26.64 -0.93
CA CYS A 10 22.46 -25.37 -1.10
C CYS A 10 22.82 -24.81 -2.48
N GLY A 11 21.88 -24.88 -3.43
CA GLY A 11 21.98 -24.12 -4.67
C GLY A 11 22.04 -22.62 -4.39
N PRO A 12 22.62 -21.82 -5.31
CA PRO A 12 22.73 -20.38 -5.12
C PRO A 12 21.34 -19.78 -4.93
N THR A 13 21.20 -18.94 -3.92
CA THR A 13 19.97 -18.17 -3.71
C THR A 13 19.84 -17.14 -4.83
N LEU A 14 18.62 -16.67 -5.12
CA LEU A 14 18.40 -15.66 -6.15
C LEU A 14 19.22 -14.37 -5.92
N GLY A 15 19.60 -14.09 -4.66
CA GLY A 15 20.48 -12.98 -4.28
C GLY A 15 21.94 -13.18 -4.70
N ASP A 16 22.40 -14.42 -4.80
CA ASP A 16 23.75 -14.78 -5.29
C ASP A 16 23.86 -14.57 -6.81
N VAL A 17 22.76 -14.79 -7.54
CA VAL A 17 22.72 -14.65 -9.00
C VAL A 17 22.72 -13.18 -9.45
N LEU A 18 22.32 -12.25 -8.57
CA LEU A 18 22.19 -10.82 -8.89
C LEU A 18 23.23 -9.92 -8.20
N GLY A 19 24.22 -10.51 -7.51
CA GLY A 19 25.35 -9.76 -6.93
C GLY A 19 25.04 -9.01 -5.63
N PHE A 20 23.97 -9.35 -4.89
CA PHE A 20 23.55 -8.62 -3.68
C PHE A 20 24.18 -9.10 -2.38
N VAL A 21 25.07 -10.10 -2.41
CA VAL A 21 25.64 -10.79 -1.24
C VAL A 21 26.33 -9.84 -0.23
N ARG A 22 26.68 -8.61 -0.64
CA ARG A 22 27.28 -7.56 0.22
C ARG A 22 26.53 -6.22 0.25
N THR A 23 25.33 -6.15 -0.33
CA THR A 23 24.58 -4.88 -0.42
C THR A 23 23.77 -4.67 0.86
N ASP A 24 23.98 -3.53 1.53
CA ASP A 24 23.19 -3.15 2.70
C ASP A 24 21.75 -2.76 2.32
N ASN A 25 20.88 -2.61 3.31
CA ASN A 25 19.47 -2.32 3.07
C ASN A 25 19.24 -0.91 2.48
N GLU A 26 20.11 0.05 2.76
CA GLU A 26 20.01 1.42 2.23
C GLU A 26 20.29 1.47 0.74
N ALA A 27 21.32 0.75 0.29
CA ALA A 27 21.64 0.60 -1.12
C ALA A 27 20.53 -0.16 -1.87
N LEU A 28 19.95 -1.20 -1.26
CA LEU A 28 18.78 -1.87 -1.83
C LEU A 28 17.58 -0.93 -1.95
N VAL A 29 17.31 -0.10 -0.95
CA VAL A 29 16.25 0.92 -1.01
C VAL A 29 16.52 1.90 -2.14
N THR A 30 17.75 2.37 -2.30
CA THR A 30 18.13 3.27 -3.40
C THR A 30 17.88 2.63 -4.78
N TYR A 31 18.12 1.32 -4.92
CA TYR A 31 17.87 0.59 -6.16
C TYR A 31 16.40 0.43 -6.53
N LEU A 32 15.45 0.80 -5.65
CA LEU A 32 14.04 0.87 -6.03
C LEU A 32 13.77 1.92 -7.11
N GLY A 33 14.60 2.97 -7.18
CA GLY A 33 14.53 4.01 -8.22
C GLY A 33 15.22 3.65 -9.54
N ASP A 34 15.96 2.54 -9.58
CA ASP A 34 16.64 2.04 -10.78
C ASP A 34 15.73 1.02 -11.50
N PRO A 35 15.22 1.30 -12.72
CA PRO A 35 14.31 0.40 -13.44
C PRO A 35 14.90 -1.00 -13.70
N GLN A 36 16.22 -1.11 -13.86
CA GLN A 36 16.89 -2.38 -14.08
C GLN A 36 17.04 -3.20 -12.80
N ARG A 37 17.03 -2.55 -11.63
CA ARG A 37 17.28 -3.19 -10.33
C ARG A 37 16.07 -3.27 -9.41
N THR A 38 15.03 -2.47 -9.67
CA THR A 38 13.88 -2.28 -8.77
C THR A 38 13.20 -3.61 -8.39
N VAL A 39 12.97 -4.50 -9.36
CA VAL A 39 12.32 -5.80 -9.10
C VAL A 39 13.17 -6.69 -8.19
N ALA A 40 14.49 -6.71 -8.43
CA ALA A 40 15.41 -7.51 -7.65
C ALA A 40 15.57 -6.95 -6.23
N ALA A 41 15.74 -5.63 -6.12
CA ALA A 41 15.84 -4.93 -4.86
C ALA A 41 14.58 -5.11 -4.00
N HIS A 42 13.39 -4.94 -4.59
CA HIS A 42 12.12 -5.13 -3.90
C HIS A 42 11.97 -6.58 -3.39
N ARG A 43 12.31 -7.58 -4.20
CA ARG A 43 12.26 -8.99 -3.78
C ARG A 43 13.23 -9.29 -2.63
N GLU A 44 14.44 -8.75 -2.71
CA GLU A 44 15.45 -8.96 -1.68
C GLU A 44 15.06 -8.26 -0.37
N LEU A 45 14.53 -7.04 -0.43
CA LEU A 45 14.02 -6.32 0.75
C LEU A 45 12.87 -7.08 1.42
N LEU A 46 11.94 -7.64 0.64
CA LEU A 46 10.89 -8.53 1.19
C LEU A 46 11.47 -9.78 1.84
N ARG A 47 12.45 -10.41 1.21
CA ARG A 47 13.11 -11.61 1.75
C ARG A 47 13.80 -11.32 3.09
N ARG A 48 14.37 -10.12 3.25
CA ARG A 48 15.02 -9.67 4.49
C ARG A 48 14.03 -9.30 5.59
N GLY A 49 12.79 -8.95 5.24
CA GLY A 49 11.71 -8.79 6.22
C GLY A 49 12.01 -7.70 7.25
N GLU A 50 11.94 -8.08 8.53
CA GLU A 50 12.16 -7.18 9.68
C GLU A 50 13.54 -6.49 9.62
N ASP A 51 14.59 -7.16 9.16
CA ASP A 51 15.93 -6.57 9.06
C ASP A 51 15.99 -5.36 8.13
N ALA A 52 15.09 -5.31 7.13
CA ALA A 52 15.02 -4.23 6.15
C ALA A 52 14.03 -3.12 6.53
N VAL A 53 13.11 -3.36 7.47
CA VAL A 53 11.96 -2.47 7.71
C VAL A 53 12.38 -1.03 8.03
N ASP A 54 13.45 -0.85 8.81
CA ASP A 54 13.91 0.48 9.20
C ASP A 54 14.54 1.26 8.03
N ALA A 55 15.24 0.57 7.12
CA ALA A 55 15.73 1.20 5.90
C ALA A 55 14.57 1.59 4.99
N VAL A 56 13.57 0.70 4.83
CA VAL A 56 12.37 0.97 4.04
C VAL A 56 11.58 2.15 4.62
N ARG A 57 11.44 2.24 5.94
CA ARG A 57 10.82 3.39 6.63
C ARG A 57 11.53 4.70 6.34
N ARG A 58 12.86 4.72 6.34
CA ARG A 58 13.68 5.89 5.98
C ARG A 58 13.53 6.26 4.51
N GLY A 59 13.39 5.27 3.63
CA GLY A 59 13.17 5.45 2.20
C GLY A 59 11.90 6.23 1.83
N LEU A 60 10.90 6.32 2.72
CA LEU A 60 9.74 7.20 2.53
C LEU A 60 10.10 8.69 2.45
N SER A 61 11.29 9.10 2.90
CA SER A 61 11.78 10.48 2.79
C SER A 61 12.82 10.66 1.68
N HIS A 62 12.98 9.67 0.80
CA HIS A 62 13.97 9.71 -0.28
C HIS A 62 13.60 10.78 -1.34
N PRO A 63 14.57 11.49 -1.94
CA PRO A 63 14.29 12.51 -2.95
C PRO A 63 13.63 11.94 -4.22
N ASP A 64 14.00 10.73 -4.61
CA ASP A 64 13.40 10.01 -5.75
C ASP A 64 12.01 9.45 -5.39
N ALA A 65 11.00 9.82 -6.19
CA ALA A 65 9.63 9.36 -6.02
C ALA A 65 9.46 7.85 -6.25
N ALA A 66 10.23 7.24 -7.15
CA ALA A 66 10.19 5.80 -7.39
C ALA A 66 10.66 5.00 -6.16
N VAL A 67 11.65 5.52 -5.44
CA VAL A 67 12.07 4.94 -4.15
C VAL A 67 10.96 5.07 -3.11
N ARG A 68 10.34 6.24 -2.97
CA ARG A 68 9.23 6.44 -2.03
C ARG A 68 8.04 5.53 -2.33
N GLU A 69 7.68 5.39 -3.61
CA GLU A 69 6.61 4.51 -4.09
C GLU A 69 6.90 3.04 -3.78
N GLY A 70 8.12 2.57 -4.08
CA GLY A 70 8.59 1.23 -3.74
C GLY A 70 8.54 0.96 -2.23
N CYS A 71 8.94 1.95 -1.42
CA CYS A 71 8.88 1.84 0.04
C CYS A 71 7.44 1.75 0.56
N CYS A 72 6.49 2.52 0.03
CA CYS A 72 5.06 2.38 0.37
C CYS A 72 4.56 0.95 0.12
N ARG A 73 4.91 0.36 -1.04
CA ARG A 73 4.52 -1.02 -1.40
C ARG A 73 5.17 -2.07 -0.51
N LEU A 74 6.44 -1.89 -0.16
CA LEU A 74 7.16 -2.79 0.74
C LEU A 74 6.53 -2.78 2.13
N LEU A 75 6.19 -1.60 2.68
CA LEU A 75 5.57 -1.51 4.01
C LEU A 75 4.17 -2.13 4.06
N ASP A 76 3.42 -2.12 2.96
CA ASP A 76 2.16 -2.85 2.84
C ASP A 76 2.38 -4.37 2.93
N HIS A 77 3.33 -4.89 2.15
CA HIS A 77 3.65 -6.31 2.12
C HIS A 77 4.31 -6.82 3.42
N LEU A 78 5.13 -6.00 4.07
CA LEU A 78 5.77 -6.29 5.35
C LEU A 78 4.81 -6.14 6.53
N VAL A 79 3.57 -5.68 6.29
CA VAL A 79 2.54 -5.46 7.32
C VAL A 79 3.04 -4.53 8.43
N ASP A 80 3.80 -3.50 8.06
CA ASP A 80 4.40 -2.61 9.05
C ASP A 80 3.38 -1.59 9.59
N THR A 81 2.72 -1.97 10.67
CA THR A 81 1.68 -1.16 11.33
C THR A 81 2.25 0.11 11.97
N ALA A 82 3.54 0.11 12.35
CA ALA A 82 4.19 1.30 12.92
C ALA A 82 4.38 2.41 11.88
N SER A 83 4.33 2.09 10.58
CA SER A 83 4.42 3.07 9.50
C SER A 83 3.09 3.69 9.10
N MET A 84 1.97 3.34 9.73
CA MET A 84 0.66 3.87 9.32
C MET A 84 0.63 5.40 9.25
N GLY A 85 1.16 6.09 10.27
CA GLY A 85 1.21 7.56 10.27
C GLY A 85 2.03 8.11 9.10
N ARG A 86 3.14 7.46 8.75
CA ARG A 86 3.97 7.85 7.60
C ARG A 86 3.24 7.59 6.28
N LEU A 87 2.54 6.46 6.14
CA LEU A 87 1.73 6.15 4.96
C LEU A 87 0.57 7.14 4.78
N VAL A 88 -0.02 7.64 5.87
CA VAL A 88 -0.98 8.75 5.82
C VAL A 88 -0.33 10.01 5.26
N THR A 89 0.88 10.38 5.70
CA THR A 89 1.64 11.49 5.10
C THR A 89 1.89 11.27 3.61
N MET A 90 2.22 10.04 3.19
CA MET A 90 2.48 9.73 1.78
C MET A 90 1.23 9.85 0.89
N ALA A 91 0.02 9.87 1.47
CA ALA A 91 -1.20 10.14 0.70
C ALA A 91 -1.23 11.56 0.12
N ASP A 92 -0.46 12.49 0.69
CA ASP A 92 -0.31 13.88 0.25
C ASP A 92 0.99 14.11 -0.55
N ASP A 93 1.70 13.05 -0.98
CA ASP A 93 2.95 13.18 -1.76
C ASP A 93 2.72 13.94 -3.08
N PRO A 94 3.67 14.80 -3.52
CA PRO A 94 3.55 15.48 -4.81
C PRO A 94 3.42 14.51 -6.00
N ASP A 95 4.03 13.34 -5.92
CA ASP A 95 3.99 12.34 -6.98
C ASP A 95 2.73 11.44 -6.90
N PRO A 96 1.95 11.31 -7.98
CA PRO A 96 0.73 10.52 -7.98
C PRO A 96 0.96 9.01 -7.78
N GLU A 97 2.08 8.44 -8.23
CA GLU A 97 2.37 7.01 -8.03
C GLU A 97 2.61 6.72 -6.55
N VAL A 98 3.27 7.64 -5.84
CA VAL A 98 3.45 7.55 -4.38
C VAL A 98 2.10 7.63 -3.67
N ARG A 99 1.22 8.57 -4.03
CA ARG A 99 -0.14 8.67 -3.48
C ARG A 99 -0.95 7.39 -3.72
N ILE A 100 -0.89 6.83 -4.94
CA ILE A 100 -1.54 5.56 -5.29
C ILE A 100 -1.05 4.42 -4.39
N ALA A 101 0.27 4.31 -4.21
CA ALA A 101 0.88 3.29 -3.36
C ALA A 101 0.48 3.45 -1.89
N ALA A 102 0.46 4.70 -1.39
CA ALA A 102 0.01 5.01 -0.04
C ALA A 102 -1.46 4.61 0.20
N PHE A 103 -2.37 5.03 -0.68
CA PHE A 103 -3.78 4.64 -0.58
C PHE A 103 -3.98 3.13 -0.70
N HIS A 104 -3.19 2.45 -1.53
CA HIS A 104 -3.22 0.99 -1.59
C HIS A 104 -2.84 0.37 -0.25
N ALA A 105 -1.74 0.81 0.35
CA ALA A 105 -1.28 0.32 1.65
C ALA A 105 -2.25 0.62 2.79
N LEU A 106 -2.96 1.75 2.75
CA LEU A 106 -3.98 2.12 3.73
C LEU A 106 -5.30 1.33 3.53
N ALA A 107 -5.62 0.97 2.28
CA ALA A 107 -6.83 0.24 1.92
C ALA A 107 -6.65 -1.30 1.87
N CYS A 108 -5.45 -1.85 2.00
CA CYS A 108 -5.26 -3.29 1.93
C CYS A 108 -5.71 -4.00 3.23
N ASP A 109 -6.80 -4.76 3.17
CA ASP A 109 -7.25 -5.64 4.27
C ASP A 109 -6.51 -6.99 4.29
N ARG A 110 -5.99 -7.43 3.13
CA ARG A 110 -5.37 -8.75 2.97
C ARG A 110 -4.11 -8.95 3.80
N CYS A 111 -3.41 -7.87 4.09
CA CYS A 111 -2.13 -7.92 4.79
C CYS A 111 -2.29 -7.77 6.31
N LYS A 112 -3.39 -7.19 6.80
CA LYS A 112 -3.45 -6.60 8.14
C LYS A 112 -4.25 -7.37 9.21
N GLY A 113 -4.90 -8.47 8.85
CA GLY A 113 -5.79 -9.21 9.77
C GLY A 113 -6.92 -8.31 10.34
N ASP A 114 -7.73 -8.86 11.25
CA ASP A 114 -8.90 -8.14 11.79
C ASP A 114 -8.55 -6.97 12.74
N THR A 115 -7.27 -6.83 13.14
CA THR A 115 -6.85 -5.91 14.20
C THR A 115 -6.25 -4.60 13.69
N CYS A 116 -5.97 -4.47 12.38
CA CYS A 116 -5.10 -3.40 11.90
C CYS A 116 -5.68 -2.61 10.71
N ALA A 117 -6.99 -2.34 10.73
CA ALA A 117 -7.52 -1.23 9.95
C ALA A 117 -7.14 0.08 10.66
N PRO A 118 -6.48 1.04 9.99
CA PRO A 118 -6.28 2.36 10.58
C PRO A 118 -7.63 2.94 10.97
N GLY A 119 -7.73 3.48 12.19
CA GLY A 119 -8.95 4.12 12.68
C GLY A 119 -9.41 5.21 11.71
N ALA A 120 -10.72 5.31 11.50
CA ALA A 120 -11.32 6.25 10.56
C ALA A 120 -10.81 7.69 10.75
N ASP A 121 -10.54 8.07 12.00
CA ASP A 121 -10.06 9.39 12.41
C ASP A 121 -8.77 9.84 11.71
N GLN A 122 -7.90 8.91 11.33
CA GLN A 122 -6.60 9.24 10.71
C GLN A 122 -6.66 9.25 9.19
N VAL A 123 -7.47 8.37 8.58
CA VAL A 123 -7.41 8.08 7.14
C VAL A 123 -8.59 8.63 6.36
N LEU A 124 -9.74 8.82 7.00
CA LEU A 124 -10.97 9.16 6.28
C LEU A 124 -10.92 10.59 5.75
N ALA A 125 -10.43 11.56 6.53
CA ALA A 125 -10.37 12.95 6.09
C ALA A 125 -9.44 13.15 4.87
N PRO A 126 -8.19 12.63 4.84
CA PRO A 126 -7.37 12.65 3.63
C PRO A 126 -8.02 11.91 2.45
N ALA A 127 -8.61 10.74 2.69
CA ALA A 127 -9.25 9.97 1.63
C ALA A 127 -10.45 10.70 1.01
N LEU A 128 -11.28 11.36 1.81
CA LEU A 128 -12.40 12.17 1.31
C LEU A 128 -11.92 13.36 0.46
N ARG A 129 -10.86 14.04 0.92
CA ARG A 129 -10.25 15.17 0.18
C ARG A 129 -9.72 14.72 -1.18
N HIS A 130 -8.93 13.65 -1.22
CA HIS A 130 -8.39 13.15 -2.49
C HIS A 130 -9.48 12.56 -3.38
N LEU A 131 -10.52 11.93 -2.82
CA LEU A 131 -11.66 11.46 -3.61
C LEU A 131 -12.37 12.61 -4.34
N ALA A 132 -12.47 13.78 -3.71
CA ALA A 132 -13.11 14.95 -4.29
C ALA A 132 -12.21 15.66 -5.31
N ASP A 133 -10.95 15.91 -4.93
CA ASP A 133 -10.15 16.97 -5.55
C ASP A 133 -8.81 16.52 -6.14
N ASP A 134 -8.40 15.24 -6.02
CA ASP A 134 -7.11 14.84 -6.58
C ASP A 134 -7.11 14.99 -8.11
N PRO A 135 -6.09 15.64 -8.71
CA PRO A 135 -6.02 15.80 -10.15
C PRO A 135 -5.90 14.46 -10.90
N ASP A 136 -5.24 13.46 -10.31
CA ASP A 136 -5.05 12.15 -10.92
C ASP A 136 -6.27 11.24 -10.66
N PRO A 137 -7.00 10.81 -11.70
CA PRO A 137 -8.17 9.94 -11.52
C PRO A 137 -7.83 8.59 -10.89
N ARG A 138 -6.60 8.08 -11.02
CA ARG A 138 -6.18 6.83 -10.38
C ARG A 138 -6.05 7.01 -8.88
N VAL A 139 -5.58 8.16 -8.42
CA VAL A 139 -5.57 8.51 -6.98
C VAL A 139 -7.00 8.59 -6.46
N ARG A 140 -7.91 9.30 -7.16
CA ARG A 140 -9.34 9.35 -6.79
C ARG A 140 -9.98 7.97 -6.70
N ALA A 141 -9.66 7.07 -7.63
CA ALA A 141 -10.15 5.68 -7.60
C ALA A 141 -9.62 4.87 -6.40
N ARG A 142 -8.38 5.12 -5.96
CA ARG A 142 -7.82 4.50 -4.75
C ARG A 142 -8.38 5.10 -3.47
N ALA A 143 -8.58 6.41 -3.45
CA ALA A 143 -9.27 7.09 -2.36
C ALA A 143 -10.71 6.56 -2.20
N ALA A 144 -11.44 6.33 -3.31
CA ALA A 144 -12.78 5.74 -3.28
C ALA A 144 -12.80 4.36 -2.60
N GLU A 145 -11.78 3.54 -2.83
CA GLU A 145 -11.63 2.22 -2.21
C GLU A 145 -11.42 2.33 -0.70
N LEU A 146 -10.56 3.26 -0.25
CA LEU A 146 -10.36 3.51 1.18
C LEU A 146 -11.61 4.09 1.85
N VAL A 147 -12.26 5.09 1.25
CA VAL A 147 -13.53 5.66 1.73
C VAL A 147 -14.62 4.59 1.82
N GLY A 148 -14.64 3.65 0.86
CA GLY A 148 -15.55 2.50 0.83
C GLY A 148 -15.55 1.66 2.10
N LYS A 149 -14.41 1.53 2.78
CA LYS A 149 -14.32 0.80 4.06
C LYS A 149 -15.17 1.42 5.17
N PHE A 150 -15.39 2.73 5.10
CA PHE A 150 -16.12 3.48 6.09
C PHE A 150 -17.56 3.77 5.66
N ALA A 151 -18.01 3.27 4.50
CA ALA A 151 -19.33 3.57 3.94
C ALA A 151 -20.50 3.08 4.83
N HIS A 152 -20.29 2.04 5.64
CA HIS A 152 -21.31 1.50 6.55
C HIS A 152 -21.34 2.18 7.92
N THR A 153 -20.25 2.84 8.32
CA THR A 153 -20.07 3.42 9.66
C THR A 153 -20.08 4.95 9.64
N HIS A 154 -19.79 5.57 8.49
CA HIS A 154 -19.67 7.02 8.34
C HIS A 154 -20.58 7.51 7.20
N PRO A 155 -21.69 8.21 7.50
CA PRO A 155 -22.62 8.74 6.49
C PRO A 155 -21.95 9.66 5.46
N GLY A 156 -20.92 10.40 5.87
CA GLY A 156 -20.11 11.25 4.99
C GLY A 156 -19.38 10.45 3.90
N ALA A 157 -18.86 9.26 4.22
CA ALA A 157 -18.22 8.36 3.27
C ALA A 157 -19.19 7.87 2.19
N ALA A 158 -20.36 7.37 2.62
CA ALA A 158 -21.41 6.93 1.70
C ALA A 158 -21.90 8.07 0.79
N THR A 159 -22.01 9.28 1.32
CA THR A 159 -22.42 10.47 0.56
C THR A 159 -21.37 10.85 -0.47
N ALA A 160 -20.10 10.94 -0.08
CA ALA A 160 -19.00 11.23 -0.99
C ALA A 160 -18.89 10.21 -2.13
N LEU A 161 -19.09 8.91 -1.85
CA LEU A 161 -19.08 7.87 -2.87
C LEU A 161 -20.24 7.99 -3.86
N ARG A 162 -21.45 8.34 -3.40
CA ARG A 162 -22.58 8.63 -4.32
C ARG A 162 -22.30 9.84 -5.20
N THR A 163 -21.80 10.93 -4.60
CA THR A 163 -21.45 12.14 -5.34
C THR A 163 -20.39 11.83 -6.41
N CYS A 164 -19.29 11.18 -6.02
CA CYS A 164 -18.23 10.77 -6.93
C CYS A 164 -18.75 9.83 -8.03
N HIS A 165 -19.61 8.86 -7.69
CA HIS A 165 -20.22 7.96 -8.67
C HIS A 165 -20.99 8.69 -9.78
N VAL A 166 -21.66 9.80 -9.46
CA VAL A 166 -22.47 10.56 -10.41
C VAL A 166 -21.64 11.62 -11.15
N GLN A 167 -20.77 12.31 -10.42
CA GLN A 167 -20.19 13.59 -10.87
C GLN A 167 -18.71 13.50 -11.29
N ASP A 168 -17.99 12.42 -10.97
CA ASP A 168 -16.56 12.35 -11.31
C ASP A 168 -16.35 12.44 -12.83
N PRO A 169 -15.41 13.28 -13.32
CA PRO A 169 -15.12 13.38 -14.74
C PRO A 169 -14.74 12.05 -15.39
N SER A 170 -14.02 11.19 -14.65
CA SER A 170 -13.51 9.91 -15.14
C SER A 170 -14.56 8.81 -15.03
N PRO A 171 -14.95 8.15 -16.15
CA PRO A 171 -15.86 7.00 -16.11
C PRO A 171 -15.35 5.84 -15.26
N ALA A 172 -14.02 5.65 -15.21
CA ALA A 172 -13.40 4.61 -14.40
C ALA A 172 -13.58 4.88 -12.90
N VAL A 173 -13.44 6.13 -12.48
CA VAL A 173 -13.66 6.54 -11.09
C VAL A 173 -15.13 6.42 -10.73
N ARG A 174 -16.04 6.90 -11.59
CA ARG A 174 -17.50 6.73 -11.40
C ARG A 174 -17.85 5.27 -11.17
N LYS A 175 -17.36 4.37 -12.03
CA LYS A 175 -17.58 2.92 -11.91
C LYS A 175 -17.06 2.37 -10.57
N LYS A 176 -15.83 2.72 -10.20
CA LYS A 176 -15.19 2.28 -8.94
C LYS A 176 -15.96 2.78 -7.72
N ALA A 177 -16.30 4.07 -7.65
CA ALA A 177 -17.10 4.66 -6.58
C ALA A 177 -18.47 4.00 -6.46
N GLY A 178 -19.12 3.71 -7.59
CA GLY A 178 -20.41 3.01 -7.65
C GLY A 178 -20.39 1.61 -7.04
N TRP A 179 -19.25 0.90 -7.05
CA TRP A 179 -19.15 -0.39 -6.37
C TRP A 179 -19.23 -0.27 -4.84
N TYR A 180 -18.73 0.83 -4.27
CA TYR A 180 -18.65 1.08 -2.83
C TYR A 180 -19.78 1.96 -2.28
N ALA A 181 -20.47 2.71 -3.15
CA ALA A 181 -21.66 3.48 -2.79
C ALA A 181 -22.84 2.55 -2.41
N PRO A 182 -23.82 3.03 -1.61
CA PRO A 182 -25.03 2.26 -1.31
C PRO A 182 -25.75 1.72 -2.55
N GLY A 183 -26.13 0.44 -2.53
CA GLY A 183 -26.63 -0.30 -3.69
C GLY A 183 -25.55 -0.88 -4.61
N GLY A 184 -24.28 -0.54 -4.38
CA GLY A 184 -23.12 -1.07 -5.10
C GLY A 184 -22.78 -2.50 -4.71
N SER A 185 -22.20 -3.26 -5.66
CA SER A 185 -21.91 -4.68 -5.45
C SER A 185 -20.95 -4.97 -4.30
N ILE A 186 -19.95 -4.12 -4.04
CA ILE A 186 -19.02 -4.28 -2.92
C ILE A 186 -19.66 -3.78 -1.64
N HIS A 187 -20.40 -2.67 -1.69
CA HIS A 187 -21.13 -2.14 -0.53
C HIS A 187 -22.06 -3.20 0.06
N GLU A 188 -22.90 -3.84 -0.76
CA GLU A 188 -23.83 -4.87 -0.28
C GLU A 188 -23.10 -6.11 0.24
N ARG A 189 -22.02 -6.54 -0.44
CA ARG A 189 -21.23 -7.70 -0.03
C ARG A 189 -20.51 -7.48 1.30
N THR A 190 -20.12 -6.25 1.61
CA THR A 190 -19.35 -5.88 2.82
C THR A 190 -20.23 -5.39 3.97
N ARG A 191 -21.56 -5.40 3.78
CA ARG A 191 -22.50 -4.93 4.80
C ARG A 191 -22.36 -5.75 6.09
N PRO A 192 -22.21 -5.11 7.26
CA PRO A 192 -22.16 -5.80 8.54
C PRO A 192 -23.41 -6.67 8.74
N ARG A 193 -23.22 -7.91 9.19
CA ARG A 193 -24.34 -8.76 9.59
C ARG A 193 -24.96 -8.19 10.87
N PRO A 194 -26.30 -8.18 11.01
CA PRO A 194 -26.94 -7.77 12.25
C PRO A 194 -26.45 -8.65 13.40
N ALA A 195 -26.13 -8.03 14.54
CA ALA A 195 -25.85 -8.77 15.76
C ALA A 195 -27.11 -9.58 16.13
N ARG A 196 -26.93 -10.88 16.35
CA ARG A 196 -27.99 -11.78 16.81
C ARG A 196 -28.31 -11.52 18.27
#